data_AF-A0A7L4RRR8-F1
#
_entry.id   AF-A0A7L4RRR8-F1
#
_cell.length_a   1.000
_cell.length_b   1.000
_cell.length_c   1.000
_cell.angle_alpha   90.00
_cell.angle_beta   90.00
_cell.angle_gamma   90.00
#
_symmetry.space_group_name_H-M   'P 1'
#
loop_
_entity.id
_entity.type
_entity.pdbx_description
1 polymer ?
#
loop_
_entity_poly.entity_id
_entity_poly.type
_entity_poly.pdbx_seq_one_letter_code
_entity_poly.pdbx_strand_id
1 'polypeptide(L)' 'MDKHLCPYCETVHLNVRYISVNFFEKVHELPGLVCPQCGAELFLAQEVRNFLNSKSAKASKESIARLQ' A
#
# COMPACT_ATOMS: atom_id res chain seq x y z
N MET A 1 -8.47 18.32 4.67
CA MET A 1 -8.73 16.88 4.85
C MET A 1 -9.49 16.43 3.62
N ASP A 2 -8.75 15.99 2.60
CA ASP A 2 -9.31 15.50 1.34
C ASP A 2 -10.19 14.28 1.59
N LYS A 3 -11.50 14.45 1.46
CA LYS A 3 -12.49 13.37 1.58
C LYS A 3 -12.68 12.79 0.18
N HIS A 4 -12.08 11.63 -0.07
CA HIS A 4 -12.25 10.93 -1.34
C HIS A 4 -13.57 10.14 -1.32
N LEU A 5 -14.39 10.30 -2.36
CA LEU A 5 -15.57 9.47 -2.56
C LEU A 5 -15.15 8.07 -3.03
N CYS A 6 -15.92 7.07 -2.60
CA CYS A 6 -15.76 5.71 -3.11
C CYS A 6 -16.15 5.67 -4.60
N PRO A 7 -15.27 5.22 -5.50
CA PRO A 7 -15.56 5.14 -6.94
C PRO A 7 -16.64 4.10 -7.30
N TYR A 8 -17.00 3.22 -6.36
CA TYR A 8 -18.02 2.19 -6.57
C TYR A 8 -19.39 2.59 -6.01
N CYS A 9 -19.43 3.34 -4.92
CA CYS A 9 -20.69 3.75 -4.28
C CYS A 9 -21.09 5.18 -4.66
N GLU A 10 -20.12 6.03 -4.98
CA GLU A 10 -20.23 7.47 -5.32
C GLU A 10 -20.95 8.36 -4.28
N THR A 11 -21.46 7.77 -3.21
CA THR A 11 -22.31 8.40 -2.20
C THR A 11 -21.66 8.43 -0.82
N VAL A 12 -20.53 7.72 -0.65
CA VAL A 12 -19.88 7.56 0.65
C VAL A 12 -18.39 7.89 0.57
N HIS A 13 -17.91 8.60 1.58
CA HIS A 13 -16.49 8.92 1.73
C HIS A 13 -15.70 7.71 2.21
N LEU A 14 -14.50 7.57 1.65
CA LEU A 14 -13.53 6.59 2.07
C LEU A 14 -12.89 7.01 3.40
N ASN A 15 -12.58 6.00 4.23
CA ASN A 15 -11.90 6.19 5.51
C ASN A 15 -10.48 5.65 5.43
N VAL A 16 -9.52 6.35 6.04
CA VAL A 16 -8.16 5.83 6.17
C VAL A 16 -8.16 4.66 7.16
N ARG A 17 -7.63 3.51 6.73
CA ARG A 17 -7.40 2.31 7.56
C ARG A 17 -6.10 1.62 7.15
N TYR A 18 -5.54 0.83 8.06
CA TYR A 18 -4.45 -0.09 7.72
C TYR A 18 -5.03 -1.34 7.06
N ILE A 19 -4.47 -1.69 5.91
CA ILE A 19 -4.90 -2.83 5.10
C ILE A 19 -3.74 -3.82 5.04
N SER A 20 -4.04 -5.08 5.35
CA SER A 20 -3.07 -6.16 5.31
C SER A 20 -2.82 -6.60 3.87
N VAL A 21 -1.59 -6.44 3.39
CA VAL A 21 -1.14 -6.88 2.08
C VAL A 21 -0.06 -7.94 2.23
N ASN A 22 -0.12 -8.98 1.40
CA ASN A 22 0.93 -9.99 1.34
C ASN A 22 1.90 -9.64 0.21
N PHE A 23 3.13 -9.30 0.56
CA PHE A 23 4.22 -9.10 -0.39
C PHE A 23 5.40 -10.01 -0.02
N PHE A 24 5.88 -10.79 -0.98
CA PHE A 24 7.03 -11.71 -0.79
C PHE A 24 6.87 -12.61 0.45
N GLU A 25 5.71 -13.27 0.56
CA GLU A 25 5.40 -14.21 1.65
C GLU A 25 5.41 -13.57 3.06
N LYS A 26 5.32 -12.24 3.13
CA LYS A 26 5.23 -11.48 4.38
C LYS A 26 4.01 -10.57 4.35
N VAL A 27 3.23 -10.62 5.43
CA VAL A 27 2.12 -9.70 5.65
C VAL A 27 2.67 -8.36 6.12
N HIS A 28 2.22 -7.31 5.46
CA HIS A 28 2.55 -5.93 5.75
C HIS A 28 1.26 -5.13 5.88
N GLU A 29 1.20 -4.22 6.84
CA GLU A 29 0.08 -3.29 6.96
C GLU A 29 0.45 -1.96 6.34
N LEU A 30 -0.30 -1.55 5.32
CA LEU A 30 -0.10 -0.25 4.66
C LEU A 30 -1.35 0.61 4.86
N PRO A 31 -1.20 1.93 5.03
CA PRO A 31 -2.36 2.80 5.06
C PRO A 31 -3.02 2.83 3.68
N GLY A 32 -4.33 2.62 3.69
CA GLY A 32 -5.19 2.68 2.53
C GLY A 32 -6.51 3.32 2.87
N LEU A 33 -7.34 3.49 1.86
CA LEU A 33 -8.68 4.05 1.92
C LEU A 33 -9.68 2.90 1.81
N VAL A 34 -10.58 2.77 2.77
CA VAL A 34 -11.60 1.72 2.81
C VAL A 34 -12.98 2.34 2.75
N CYS A 35 -13.83 1.84 1.87
CA CYS A 35 -15.23 2.21 1.83
C CYS A 35 -16.00 1.49 2.94
N PRO A 36 -16.64 2.21 3.89
CA PRO A 36 -17.38 1.57 4.98
C PRO A 36 -18.69 0.90 4.51
N GLN A 37 -19.17 1.20 3.30
CA GLN A 37 -20.42 0.66 2.77
C GLN A 37 -20.21 -0.63 1.97
N CYS A 38 -19.28 -0.64 1.01
CA CYS A 38 -19.04 -1.82 0.15
C CYS A 38 -17.79 -2.61 0.52
N GLY A 39 -16.94 -2.11 1.42
CA GLY A 39 -15.68 -2.75 1.79
C GLY A 39 -14.55 -2.60 0.77
N ALA A 40 -14.73 -1.79 -0.28
CA ALA A 40 -13.68 -1.57 -1.28
C ALA A 40 -12.42 -0.96 -0.65
N GLU A 41 -11.28 -1.55 -0.97
CA GLU A 41 -9.95 -1.20 -0.48
C GLU A 41 -9.14 -0.51 -1.59
N LEU A 42 -8.64 0.69 -1.32
CA LEU A 42 -7.91 1.51 -2.28
C LEU A 42 -6.58 1.94 -1.67
N PHE A 43 -5.48 1.60 -2.34
CA PHE A 43 -4.15 1.96 -1.88
C PHE A 43 -3.69 3.29 -2.49
N LEU A 44 -3.00 4.10 -1.69
CA LEU A 44 -2.34 5.29 -2.20
C LEU A 44 -1.13 4.88 -3.05
N ALA A 45 -1.14 5.23 -4.34
CA ALA A 45 -0.10 4.80 -5.27
C ALA A 45 1.33 5.20 -4.83
N GLN A 46 1.47 6.31 -4.11
CA GLN A 46 2.76 6.76 -3.58
C GLN A 46 3.24 5.89 -2.40
N GLU A 47 2.35 5.47 -1.50
CA GLU A 47 2.67 4.55 -0.40
C GLU A 47 3.15 3.20 -0.93
N VAL A 48 2.44 2.64 -1.92
CA VAL A 48 2.83 1.38 -2.57
C VAL A 48 4.18 1.53 -3.27
N ARG A 49 4.40 2.62 -4.03
CA ARG A 49 5.70 2.88 -4.67
C ARG A 49 6.83 3.03 -3.65
N ASN A 50 6.61 3.76 -2.56
CA ASN A 50 7.60 3.92 -1.50
C ASN A 50 7.95 2.57 -0.86
N PHE A 51 6.95 1.73 -0.59
CA PHE A 51 7.15 0.38 -0.08
C PHE A 51 8.00 -0.48 -1.03
N LEU A 52 7.65 -0.53 -2.32
CA LEU A 52 8.39 -1.29 -3.34
C LEU A 52 9.83 -0.77 -3.53
N ASN A 53 10.03 0.54 -3.53
CA ASN A 53 11.35 1.16 -3.69
C ASN A 53 12.23 0.96 -2.45
N SER A 54 11.66 0.99 -1.24
CA SER A 54 12.40 0.76 0.01
C SER A 54 13.01 -0.64 0.11
N LYS A 55 12.35 -1.64 -0.50
CA LYS A 55 12.83 -3.03 -0.55
C LYS A 55 13.80 -3.27 -1.71
N SER A 56 13.61 -2.59 -2.86
CA SER A 56 14.56 -2.64 -3.98
C SER A 56 15.94 -2.08 -3.62
N ALA A 57 15.99 -1.08 -2.73
CA ALA A 57 17.26 -0.56 -2.19
C ALA A 57 18.01 -1.56 -1.30
N LYS A 58 17.32 -2.57 -0.73
CA LYS A 58 17.96 -3.66 0.04
C LYS A 58 18.42 -4.82 -0.85
N ALA A 59 17.66 -5.15 -1.90
CA ALA A 59 18.05 -6.20 -2.84
C ALA A 59 19.30 -5.84 -3.66
N SER A 60 19.52 -4.56 -3.97
CA SER A 60 20.68 -4.13 -4.78
C SER A 60 22.01 -4.06 -4.03
N LYS A 61 22.01 -4.07 -2.68
CA LYS A 61 23.26 -3.98 -1.89
C LYS A 61 23.83 -5.34 -1.47
N GLU A 62 23.00 -6.39 -1.37
CA GLU A 62 23.48 -7.72 -0.98
C GLU A 62 24.12 -8.52 -2.13
N SER A 63 23.88 -8.18 -3.39
CA SER A 63 24.50 -8.89 -4.53
C SER A 63 25.91 -8.41 -4.88
N ILE A 64 26.36 -7.25 -4.38
CA ILE A 64 27.69 -6.69 -4.70
C ILE A 64 28.74 -7.10 -3.64
N ALA A 65 28.33 -7.49 -2.43
CA ALA A 65 29.24 -7.84 -1.33
C ALA A 65 29.77 -9.29 -1.36
N ARG A 66 29.45 -10.09 -2.39
CA ARG A 66 29.93 -11.50 -2.53
C ARG A 66 30.89 -11.74 -3.70
N LEU A 67 31.40 -10.67 -4.34
CA LEU A 67 32.36 -10.75 -5.45
C LEU A 67 33.68 -10.01 -5.17
N GLN A 68 34.08 -9.89 -3.89
CA GLN A 68 35.43 -9.44 -3.51
C GLN A 68 36.14 -10.51 -2.71
#